data_AF-A0A4Q1F2N4-F1
#
_entry.id   AF-A0A4Q1F2N4-F1
#
_cell.length_a   1.000
_cell.length_b   1.000
_cell.length_c   1.000
_cell.angle_alpha   90.00
_cell.angle_beta   90.00
_cell.angle_gamma   90.00
#
_symmetry.space_group_name_H-M   'P 1'
#
loop_
_entity.id
_entity.type
_entity.pdbx_description
1 polymer ?
#
loop_
_entity_poly.entity_id
_entity_poly.type
_entity_poly.pdbx_seq_one_letter_code
_entity_poly.pdbx_strand_id
1 'polypeptide(L)'
;MPQKKIAFIFLLLNSIFLNYTFAQKISEVDKIVAKYPNKFVSTEKLAKRIETDFSSDYDKARAIYSWMAFNIKYDYSTFLNPPKSQGFSYSTEAEKQRKIKALNDKMLQKAFASRIAVCEGFTALYQHLAELVGLKSEIIRGDSKTRLADIGRKTTSSNHAWNIVLIDRKWRLVDVTWGQGYYDSNKGKMVNDFTPVYFDTDPDYFFAKHFPDSGSYLGNKLSKEDFLNGPLIYNKTIEEDYKVKSPDSGIIDAKFGDKITFEIKNVSKSDQVFYLNKKNQPVKIQNSKEKRGSLEFQITYDKNIGDYITIYVNTSSIVSFKIIKK
;
A
#
# COMPACT_ATOMS: atom_id res chain seq x y z
N MET A 1 57.47 32.41 -5.71
CA MET A 1 56.34 33.01 -4.97
C MET A 1 55.24 33.41 -5.94
N PRO A 2 53.97 33.36 -5.52
CA PRO A 2 52.93 32.67 -6.28
C PRO A 2 51.72 33.56 -6.62
N GLN A 3 51.12 33.40 -7.81
CA GLN A 3 49.72 33.74 -8.06
C GLN A 3 49.13 32.79 -9.11
N LYS A 4 48.73 31.60 -8.66
CA LYS A 4 47.76 30.75 -9.37
C LYS A 4 46.89 30.09 -8.33
N LYS A 5 45.70 30.65 -8.10
CA LYS A 5 44.55 30.04 -7.42
C LYS A 5 43.49 31.13 -7.34
N ILE A 6 42.53 31.14 -8.26
CA ILE A 6 41.13 31.59 -8.14
C ILE A 6 40.56 31.43 -9.56
N ALA A 7 40.14 30.21 -9.92
CA ALA A 7 39.28 29.96 -11.08
C ALA A 7 38.73 28.52 -11.09
N PHE A 8 38.55 27.88 -9.93
CA PHE A 8 38.07 26.49 -9.85
C PHE A 8 37.12 26.23 -8.67
N ILE A 9 36.35 27.24 -8.26
CA ILE A 9 35.35 27.12 -7.19
C ILE A 9 34.04 27.78 -7.63
N PHE A 10 33.56 27.49 -8.84
CA PHE A 10 32.21 27.90 -9.28
C PHE A 10 31.51 26.85 -10.15
N LEU A 11 31.92 25.58 -10.04
CA LEU A 11 31.35 24.45 -10.80
C LEU A 11 31.17 23.20 -9.92
N LEU A 12 30.90 23.41 -8.63
CA LEU A 12 30.62 22.34 -7.64
C LEU A 12 29.41 22.64 -6.74
N LEU A 13 28.55 23.58 -7.16
CA LEU A 13 27.38 24.03 -6.38
C LEU A 13 26.06 23.94 -7.15
N ASN A 14 25.99 23.08 -8.18
CA ASN A 14 24.76 22.80 -8.93
C ASN A 14 24.57 21.30 -9.24
N SER A 15 25.05 20.42 -8.38
CA SER A 15 24.91 18.96 -8.55
C SER A 15 24.23 18.25 -7.37
N ILE A 16 23.56 18.99 -6.47
CA ILE A 16 22.86 18.40 -5.31
C ILE A 16 21.36 18.14 -5.58
N PHE A 17 20.83 18.49 -6.75
CA PHE A 17 19.47 18.14 -7.13
C PHE A 17 19.49 17.12 -8.26
N LEU A 18 19.56 15.84 -7.88
CA LEU A 18 18.99 14.66 -8.57
C LEU A 18 19.57 13.38 -7.94
N ASN A 19 19.16 13.10 -6.71
CA ASN A 19 19.20 11.75 -6.16
C ASN A 19 17.84 11.47 -5.49
N TYR A 20 16.78 11.42 -6.29
CA TYR A 20 15.63 10.59 -5.93
C TYR A 20 15.94 9.17 -6.39
N THR A 21 16.91 8.53 -5.74
CA THR A 21 17.02 7.08 -5.81
C THR A 21 15.84 6.53 -5.02
N PHE A 22 14.83 6.06 -5.74
CA PHE A 22 13.70 5.29 -5.23
C PHE A 22 14.26 4.04 -4.53
N ALA A 23 14.39 4.16 -3.22
CA ALA A 23 14.51 3.09 -2.27
C ALA A 23 13.95 3.64 -0.96
N GLN A 24 12.63 3.67 -0.78
CA GLN A 24 12.05 3.93 0.54
C GLN A 24 12.17 2.67 1.40
N LYS A 25 13.43 2.33 1.68
CA LYS A 25 13.90 1.43 2.73
C LYS A 25 13.78 2.19 4.05
N ILE A 26 13.07 1.63 5.02
CA ILE A 26 13.04 1.98 6.46
C ILE A 26 13.62 3.37 6.80
N SER A 27 12.74 4.32 7.13
CA SER A 27 13.12 5.69 7.47
C SER A 27 13.84 5.78 8.83
N GLU A 28 14.52 6.90 9.10
CA GLU A 28 15.09 7.15 10.44
C GLU A 28 14.00 7.23 11.52
N VAL A 29 12.81 7.73 11.20
CA VAL A 29 11.64 7.72 12.09
C VAL A 29 11.30 6.29 12.49
N ASP A 30 11.26 5.37 11.52
CA ASP A 30 10.93 3.96 11.76
C ASP A 30 11.94 3.32 12.73
N LYS A 31 13.24 3.63 12.56
CA LYS A 31 14.33 3.12 13.42
C LYS A 31 14.25 3.66 14.84
N ILE A 32 13.88 4.93 15.01
CA ILE A 32 13.69 5.54 16.33
C ILE A 32 12.48 4.90 17.02
N VAL A 33 11.36 4.80 16.30
CA VAL A 33 10.11 4.24 16.82
C VAL A 33 10.22 2.75 17.14
N ALA A 34 11.00 1.99 16.38
CA ALA A 34 11.29 0.59 16.67
C ALA A 34 11.98 0.37 18.03
N LYS A 35 12.59 1.42 18.60
CA LYS A 35 13.23 1.41 19.93
C LYS A 35 12.28 1.86 21.05
N TYR A 36 11.05 2.26 20.75
CA TYR A 36 10.09 2.64 21.77
C TYR A 36 9.72 1.45 22.65
N PRO A 37 9.23 1.69 23.88
CA PRO A 37 8.60 0.64 24.65
C PRO A 37 7.43 0.01 23.89
N ASN A 38 7.36 -1.32 23.90
CA ASN A 38 6.25 -2.07 23.28
C ASN A 38 4.88 -1.75 23.94
N LYS A 39 4.91 -1.18 25.15
CA LYS A 39 3.72 -0.80 25.92
C LYS A 39 3.79 0.65 26.37
N PHE A 40 2.69 1.35 26.18
CA PHE A 40 2.44 2.68 26.72
C PHE A 40 1.18 2.61 27.57
N VAL A 41 1.16 3.34 28.68
CA VAL A 41 0.06 3.32 29.65
C VAL A 41 -1.21 3.93 29.05
N SER A 42 -1.07 4.89 28.13
CA SER A 42 -2.19 5.51 27.42
C SER A 42 -1.77 6.02 26.04
N THR A 43 -2.75 6.34 25.20
CA THR A 43 -2.55 6.97 23.89
C THR A 43 -1.86 8.33 24.01
N GLU A 44 -2.15 9.09 25.06
CA GLU A 44 -1.59 10.42 25.31
C GLU A 44 -0.10 10.33 25.66
N LYS A 45 0.32 9.28 26.38
CA LYS A 45 1.74 9.05 26.66
C LYS A 45 2.52 8.67 25.41
N LEU A 46 1.91 7.89 24.51
CA LEU A 46 2.51 7.61 23.20
C LEU A 46 2.60 8.88 22.35
N ALA A 47 1.50 9.63 22.23
CA ALA A 47 1.46 10.89 21.49
C ALA A 47 2.51 11.88 22.02
N LYS A 48 2.58 12.06 23.34
CA LYS A 48 3.58 12.93 23.97
C LYS A 48 5.01 12.50 23.67
N ARG A 49 5.27 11.18 23.64
CA ARG A 49 6.58 10.65 23.26
C ARG A 49 6.91 10.99 21.80
N ILE A 50 5.96 10.81 20.88
CA ILE A 50 6.10 11.18 19.48
C ILE A 50 6.38 12.68 19.31
N GLU A 51 5.63 13.55 19.99
CA GLU A 51 5.86 15.00 19.94
C GLU A 51 7.20 15.46 20.53
N THR A 52 7.77 14.66 21.45
CA THR A 52 9.08 14.95 22.03
C THR A 52 10.20 14.61 21.06
N ASP A 53 10.07 13.48 20.35
CA ASP A 53 11.11 12.98 19.45
C ASP A 53 11.01 13.61 18.04
N PHE A 54 9.84 14.11 17.63
CA PHE A 54 9.59 14.61 16.28
C PHE A 54 8.84 15.95 16.27
N SER A 55 9.38 16.91 15.52
CA SER A 55 8.82 18.26 15.38
C SER A 55 7.94 18.42 14.14
N SER A 56 8.28 17.78 13.02
CA SER A 56 7.55 17.92 11.75
C SER A 56 6.25 17.11 11.73
N ASP A 57 5.25 17.61 11.01
CA ASP A 57 3.97 16.90 10.81
C ASP A 57 4.17 15.56 10.11
N TYR A 58 5.10 15.51 9.14
CA TYR A 58 5.43 14.30 8.41
C TYR A 58 6.01 13.22 9.33
N ASP A 59 7.00 13.57 10.15
CA ASP A 59 7.66 12.61 11.04
C ASP A 59 6.71 12.13 12.14
N LYS A 60 5.85 13.01 12.68
CA LYS A 60 4.81 12.62 13.64
C LYS A 60 3.84 11.62 13.02
N ALA A 61 3.31 11.89 11.83
CA ALA A 61 2.42 10.98 11.12
C ALA A 61 3.12 9.63 10.82
N ARG A 62 4.38 9.68 10.36
CA ARG A 62 5.18 8.48 10.07
C ARG A 62 5.49 7.68 11.34
N ALA A 63 5.68 8.36 12.47
CA ALA A 63 5.92 7.72 13.75
C ALA A 63 4.69 6.97 14.25
N ILE A 64 3.49 7.56 14.11
CA ILE A 64 2.22 6.89 14.41
C ILE A 64 2.07 5.65 13.54
N TYR A 65 2.24 5.80 12.23
CA TYR A 65 2.16 4.70 11.26
C TYR A 65 3.09 3.54 11.66
N SER A 66 4.37 3.85 11.90
CA SER A 66 5.39 2.86 12.21
C SER A 66 5.11 2.16 13.53
N TRP A 67 4.78 2.94 14.56
CA TRP A 67 4.50 2.37 15.88
C TRP A 67 3.31 1.41 15.82
N MET A 68 2.24 1.79 15.12
CA MET A 68 1.08 0.93 14.98
C MET A 68 1.38 -0.32 14.17
N ALA A 69 2.07 -0.18 13.03
CA ALA A 69 2.46 -1.32 12.19
C ALA A 69 3.39 -2.31 12.93
N PHE A 70 4.21 -1.84 13.87
CA PHE A 70 5.05 -2.71 14.70
C PHE A 70 4.27 -3.39 15.84
N ASN A 71 3.27 -2.71 16.41
CA ASN A 71 2.71 -3.08 17.71
C ASN A 71 1.27 -3.60 17.66
N ILE A 72 0.50 -3.30 16.62
CA ILE A 72 -0.89 -3.76 16.48
C ILE A 72 -0.91 -4.91 15.48
N LYS A 73 -1.62 -6.00 15.80
CA LYS A 73 -1.78 -7.16 14.92
C LYS A 73 -3.17 -7.19 14.31
N TYR A 74 -3.26 -7.59 13.05
CA TYR A 74 -4.56 -7.78 12.42
C TYR A 74 -5.33 -8.98 13.03
N ASP A 75 -6.59 -8.75 13.39
CA ASP A 75 -7.51 -9.77 13.89
C ASP A 75 -8.17 -10.53 12.73
N TYR A 76 -7.39 -11.39 12.08
CA TYR A 76 -7.89 -12.15 10.93
C TYR A 76 -9.05 -13.08 11.29
N SER A 77 -9.07 -13.62 12.52
CA SER A 77 -10.18 -14.43 13.02
C SER A 77 -11.51 -13.66 13.08
N THR A 78 -11.49 -12.45 13.65
CA THR A 78 -12.67 -11.59 13.70
C THR A 78 -13.06 -11.10 12.30
N PHE A 79 -12.08 -10.84 11.42
CA PHE A 79 -12.38 -10.48 10.03
C PHE A 79 -13.11 -11.60 9.28
N LEU A 80 -12.70 -12.86 9.44
CA LEU A 80 -13.37 -14.01 8.83
C LEU A 80 -14.75 -14.29 9.42
N ASN A 81 -14.90 -14.10 10.74
CA ASN A 81 -16.13 -14.37 11.47
C ASN A 81 -16.55 -13.14 12.28
N PRO A 82 -17.03 -12.07 11.60
CA PRO A 82 -17.38 -10.85 12.28
C PRO A 82 -18.57 -11.09 13.23
N PRO A 83 -18.56 -10.48 14.43
CA PRO A 83 -19.72 -10.53 15.31
C PRO A 83 -20.92 -9.90 14.60
N LYS A 84 -22.12 -10.36 14.94
CA LYS A 84 -23.36 -9.78 14.39
C LYS A 84 -23.39 -8.28 14.65
N SER A 85 -23.66 -7.51 13.60
CA SER A 85 -23.85 -6.06 13.73
C SER A 85 -24.96 -5.79 14.74
N GLN A 86 -24.62 -5.02 15.78
CA GLN A 86 -25.56 -4.63 16.81
C GLN A 86 -26.04 -3.21 16.52
N GLY A 87 -27.29 -3.08 16.10
CA GLY A 87 -27.96 -1.79 16.04
C GLY A 87 -28.16 -1.22 17.45
N PHE A 88 -28.24 0.11 17.56
CA PHE A 88 -28.68 0.79 18.76
C PHE A 88 -29.84 1.72 18.43
N SER A 89 -30.81 1.83 19.34
CA SER A 89 -31.88 2.82 19.25
C SER A 89 -31.40 4.17 19.80
N TYR A 90 -32.02 5.25 19.33
CA TYR A 90 -31.80 6.61 19.80
C TYR A 90 -33.08 7.43 19.63
N SER A 91 -33.30 8.41 20.51
CA SER A 91 -34.46 9.30 20.47
C SER A 91 -34.14 10.67 19.89
N THR A 92 -32.86 11.08 19.90
CA THR A 92 -32.40 12.35 19.33
C THR A 92 -31.10 12.16 18.54
N GLU A 93 -30.81 13.09 17.62
CA GLU A 93 -29.54 13.09 16.89
C GLU A 93 -28.36 13.29 17.84
N ALA A 94 -28.49 14.14 18.87
CA ALA A 94 -27.45 14.33 19.88
C ALA A 94 -27.13 13.04 20.65
N GLU A 95 -28.16 12.26 21.02
CA GLU A 95 -27.98 10.96 21.68
C GLU A 95 -27.30 9.95 20.75
N LYS A 96 -27.71 9.90 19.48
CA LYS A 96 -27.09 9.06 18.45
C LYS A 96 -25.60 9.35 18.33
N GLN A 97 -25.21 10.63 18.23
CA GLN A 97 -23.81 11.03 18.12
C GLN A 97 -23.01 10.64 19.38
N ARG A 98 -23.59 10.80 20.57
CA ARG A 98 -22.95 10.33 21.83
C ARG A 98 -22.74 8.82 21.84
N LYS A 99 -23.73 8.03 21.41
CA LYS A 99 -23.64 6.57 21.33
C LYS A 99 -22.59 6.12 20.32
N ILE A 100 -22.55 6.73 19.13
CA ILE A 100 -21.51 6.48 18.12
C ILE A 100 -20.12 6.78 18.68
N LYS A 101 -19.95 7.94 19.32
CA LYS A 101 -18.69 8.31 19.96
C LYS A 101 -18.25 7.29 21.01
N ALA A 102 -19.14 6.88 21.91
CA ALA A 102 -18.83 5.88 22.93
C ALA A 102 -18.43 4.51 22.34
N LEU A 103 -19.07 4.09 21.23
CA LEU A 103 -18.69 2.86 20.52
C LEU A 103 -17.30 2.97 19.89
N ASN A 104 -17.00 4.10 19.25
CA ASN A 104 -15.68 4.37 18.68
C ASN A 104 -14.60 4.42 19.76
N ASP A 105 -14.84 5.13 20.86
CA ASP A 105 -13.94 5.21 22.01
C ASP A 105 -13.65 3.80 22.56
N LYS A 106 -14.67 2.94 22.69
CA LYS A 106 -14.51 1.55 23.11
C LYS A 106 -13.69 0.71 22.14
N MET A 107 -13.93 0.84 20.83
CA MET A 107 -13.19 0.11 19.80
C MET A 107 -11.70 0.50 19.80
N LEU A 108 -11.42 1.79 19.90
CA LEU A 108 -10.07 2.34 19.98
C LEU A 108 -9.34 1.86 21.23
N GLN A 109 -9.97 1.96 22.41
CA GLN A 109 -9.35 1.49 23.65
C GLN A 109 -9.08 -0.01 23.60
N LYS A 110 -10.00 -0.80 23.01
CA LYS A 110 -9.77 -2.23 22.76
C LYS A 110 -8.55 -2.42 21.86
N ALA A 111 -8.49 -1.77 20.70
CA ALA A 111 -7.38 -1.90 19.74
C ALA A 111 -6.03 -1.53 20.37
N PHE A 112 -5.96 -0.42 21.11
CA PHE A 112 -4.75 0.02 21.78
C PHE A 112 -4.33 -0.93 22.90
N ALA A 113 -5.25 -1.33 23.79
CA ALA A 113 -4.92 -2.15 24.94
C ALA A 113 -4.62 -3.62 24.57
N SER A 114 -5.42 -4.22 23.68
CA SER A 114 -5.25 -5.61 23.25
C SER A 114 -4.13 -5.78 22.23
N ARG A 115 -3.74 -4.69 21.54
CA ARG A 115 -2.82 -4.70 20.41
C ARG A 115 -3.33 -5.54 19.22
N ILE A 116 -4.64 -5.70 19.11
CA ILE A 116 -5.28 -6.54 18.09
C ILE A 116 -6.54 -5.82 17.57
N ALA A 117 -6.67 -5.69 16.25
CA ALA A 117 -7.81 -5.01 15.62
C ALA A 117 -8.04 -5.46 14.16
N VAL A 118 -9.25 -5.23 13.64
CA VAL A 118 -9.55 -5.22 12.19
C VAL A 118 -9.34 -3.80 11.62
N CYS A 119 -9.53 -3.59 10.31
CA CYS A 119 -9.22 -2.34 9.63
C CYS A 119 -9.92 -1.11 10.24
N GLU A 120 -11.15 -1.24 10.76
CA GLU A 120 -11.82 -0.13 11.46
C GLU A 120 -11.11 0.27 12.76
N GLY A 121 -10.56 -0.69 13.50
CA GLY A 121 -9.82 -0.40 14.72
C GLY A 121 -8.45 0.21 14.43
N PHE A 122 -7.78 -0.22 13.35
CA PHE A 122 -6.55 0.44 12.86
C PHE A 122 -6.82 1.88 12.47
N THR A 123 -7.83 2.13 11.63
CA THR A 123 -8.11 3.48 11.13
C THR A 123 -8.57 4.45 12.20
N ALA A 124 -9.38 3.99 13.15
CA ALA A 124 -9.81 4.79 14.30
C ALA A 124 -8.64 5.11 15.24
N LEU A 125 -7.76 4.13 15.52
CA LEU A 125 -6.61 4.37 16.38
C LEU A 125 -5.60 5.32 15.73
N TYR A 126 -5.36 5.20 14.42
CA TYR A 126 -4.48 6.13 13.71
C TYR A 126 -5.03 7.55 13.73
N GLN A 127 -6.32 7.73 13.44
CA GLN A 127 -6.99 9.04 13.47
C GLN A 127 -6.87 9.69 14.85
N HIS A 128 -7.15 8.95 15.92
CA HIS A 128 -7.03 9.46 17.30
C HIS A 128 -5.59 9.86 17.66
N LEU A 129 -4.61 9.02 17.33
CA LEU A 129 -3.21 9.36 17.58
C LEU A 129 -2.76 10.58 16.76
N ALA A 130 -3.25 10.73 15.53
CA ALA A 130 -3.01 11.91 14.70
C ALA A 130 -3.60 13.17 15.33
N GLU A 131 -4.85 13.11 15.81
CA GLU A 131 -5.50 14.22 16.51
C GLU A 131 -4.75 14.63 17.78
N LEU A 132 -4.26 13.66 18.57
CA LEU A 132 -3.49 13.92 19.78
C LEU A 132 -2.16 14.65 19.53
N VAL A 133 -1.58 14.52 18.33
CA VAL A 133 -0.35 15.23 17.95
C VAL A 133 -0.62 16.45 17.04
N GLY A 134 -1.89 16.87 16.96
CA GLY A 134 -2.32 18.09 16.25
C GLY A 134 -2.56 17.93 14.75
N LEU A 135 -2.60 16.69 14.22
CA LEU A 135 -2.81 16.41 12.81
C LEU A 135 -4.28 16.15 12.49
N LYS A 136 -4.73 16.62 11.33
CA LYS A 136 -6.06 16.25 10.80
C LYS A 136 -5.96 14.92 10.06
N SER A 137 -6.83 13.98 10.39
CA SER A 137 -6.95 12.70 9.69
C SER A 137 -8.41 12.40 9.41
N GLU A 138 -8.68 11.76 8.28
CA GLU A 138 -10.01 11.25 7.91
C GLU A 138 -9.93 9.75 7.65
N ILE A 139 -11.02 9.04 7.93
CA ILE A 139 -11.17 7.61 7.63
C ILE A 139 -11.91 7.48 6.29
N ILE A 140 -11.32 6.75 5.36
CA ILE A 140 -11.92 6.42 4.07
C ILE A 140 -12.31 4.94 4.09
N ARG A 141 -13.59 4.67 3.79
CA ARG A 141 -14.09 3.32 3.54
C ARG A 141 -14.08 3.03 2.06
N GLY A 142 -13.84 1.78 1.71
CA GLY A 142 -13.79 1.37 0.33
C GLY A 142 -13.49 -0.09 0.14
N ASP A 143 -13.05 -0.37 -1.07
CA ASP A 143 -12.84 -1.70 -1.56
C ASP A 143 -11.36 -1.99 -1.77
N SER A 144 -10.97 -3.22 -1.48
CA SER A 144 -9.61 -3.70 -1.69
C SER A 144 -9.53 -4.70 -2.84
N LYS A 145 -8.43 -4.65 -3.60
CA LYS A 145 -8.08 -5.64 -4.61
C LYS A 145 -6.82 -6.39 -4.17
N THR A 146 -6.98 -7.66 -3.80
CA THR A 146 -5.89 -8.46 -3.21
C THR A 146 -5.74 -9.85 -3.80
N ARG A 147 -6.75 -10.36 -4.53
CA ARG A 147 -6.77 -11.72 -5.05
C ARG A 147 -6.80 -11.72 -6.58
N LEU A 148 -6.27 -12.78 -7.18
CA LEU A 148 -6.32 -13.00 -8.63
C LEU A 148 -7.76 -12.95 -9.16
N ALA A 149 -8.71 -13.52 -8.42
CA ALA A 149 -10.12 -13.52 -8.77
C ALA A 149 -10.78 -12.12 -8.75
N ASP A 150 -10.12 -11.12 -8.15
CA ASP A 150 -10.62 -9.75 -8.13
C ASP A 150 -10.38 -9.05 -9.49
N ILE A 151 -9.48 -9.58 -10.34
CA ILE A 151 -9.24 -9.05 -11.70
C ILE A 151 -10.47 -9.33 -12.58
N GLY A 152 -11.14 -8.26 -13.00
CA GLY A 152 -12.35 -8.29 -13.80
C GLY A 152 -13.60 -8.72 -13.05
N ARG A 153 -13.65 -8.55 -11.72
CA ARG A 153 -14.88 -8.79 -10.96
C ARG A 153 -15.93 -7.72 -11.27
N LYS A 154 -17.22 -8.06 -11.12
CA LYS A 154 -18.32 -7.21 -11.58
C LYS A 154 -18.63 -6.03 -10.65
N THR A 155 -18.40 -6.19 -9.35
CA THR A 155 -18.85 -5.23 -8.34
C THR A 155 -17.79 -4.98 -7.29
N THR A 156 -17.87 -3.80 -6.68
CA THR A 156 -17.09 -3.45 -5.51
C THR A 156 -17.69 -4.06 -4.24
N SER A 157 -16.91 -4.18 -3.16
CA SER A 157 -17.30 -4.89 -1.92
C SER A 157 -17.22 -4.11 -0.60
N SER A 158 -16.76 -2.85 -0.59
CA SER A 158 -16.62 -2.02 0.64
C SER A 158 -16.04 -2.81 1.84
N ASN A 159 -14.95 -3.54 1.60
CA ASN A 159 -14.40 -4.54 2.52
C ASN A 159 -13.16 -4.06 3.27
N HIS A 160 -12.77 -2.80 3.12
CA HIS A 160 -11.56 -2.25 3.71
C HIS A 160 -11.71 -0.78 4.10
N ALA A 161 -10.81 -0.31 4.97
CA ALA A 161 -10.73 1.07 5.39
C ALA A 161 -9.28 1.50 5.59
N TRP A 162 -8.99 2.75 5.23
CA TRP A 162 -7.68 3.40 5.39
C TRP A 162 -7.85 4.85 5.86
N ASN A 163 -6.74 5.55 6.10
CA ASN A 163 -6.76 6.96 6.47
C ASN A 163 -6.22 7.84 5.34
N ILE A 164 -6.65 9.10 5.37
CA ILE A 164 -5.85 10.20 4.82
C ILE A 164 -5.47 11.14 5.95
N VAL A 165 -4.28 11.74 5.88
CA VAL A 165 -3.76 12.67 6.89
C VAL A 165 -3.27 13.95 6.22
N LEU A 166 -3.59 15.11 6.79
CA LEU A 166 -3.13 16.39 6.29
C LEU A 166 -1.74 16.68 6.84
N ILE A 167 -0.73 16.64 5.96
CA ILE A 167 0.68 16.90 6.28
C ILE A 167 1.16 18.02 5.38
N ASP A 168 1.68 19.11 5.97
CA ASP A 168 2.19 20.27 5.22
C ASP A 168 1.18 20.78 4.18
N ARG A 169 -0.10 20.89 4.58
CA ARG A 169 -1.24 21.30 3.74
C ARG A 169 -1.57 20.37 2.57
N LYS A 170 -1.01 19.17 2.50
CA LYS A 170 -1.35 18.15 1.50
C LYS A 170 -1.87 16.88 2.16
N TRP A 171 -3.02 16.39 1.69
CA TRP A 171 -3.58 15.13 2.14
C TRP A 171 -2.76 13.95 1.63
N ARG A 172 -2.34 13.07 2.53
CA ARG A 172 -1.49 11.90 2.27
C ARG A 172 -2.25 10.61 2.55
N LEU A 173 -2.07 9.61 1.69
CA LEU A 173 -2.71 8.30 1.83
C LEU A 173 -1.94 7.45 2.84
N VAL A 174 -2.65 6.83 3.78
CA VAL A 174 -2.06 6.01 4.83
C VAL A 174 -2.91 4.77 5.06
N ASP A 175 -2.32 3.59 4.87
CA ASP A 175 -2.91 2.31 5.27
C ASP A 175 -1.97 1.56 6.22
N VAL A 176 -2.21 1.74 7.52
CA VAL A 176 -1.47 1.04 8.57
C VAL A 176 -1.78 -0.45 8.59
N THR A 177 -3.00 -0.85 8.19
CA THR A 177 -3.43 -2.25 8.20
C THR A 177 -2.56 -3.07 7.26
N TRP A 178 -2.36 -2.58 6.03
CA TRP A 178 -1.47 -3.23 5.07
C TRP A 178 0.01 -2.91 5.31
N GLY A 179 0.30 -1.81 6.01
CA GLY A 179 1.63 -1.50 6.53
C GLY A 179 2.15 -2.47 7.59
N GLN A 180 1.25 -3.10 8.35
CA GLN A 180 1.56 -4.06 9.40
C GLN A 180 2.09 -5.39 8.82
N GLY A 181 1.53 -5.86 7.72
CA GLY A 181 1.93 -7.12 7.10
C GLY A 181 0.76 -7.83 6.42
N TYR A 182 0.83 -9.15 6.33
CA TYR A 182 -0.08 -9.95 5.52
C TYR A 182 -0.46 -11.28 6.18
N TYR A 183 -1.56 -11.87 5.72
CA TYR A 183 -1.95 -13.22 6.11
C TYR A 183 -1.25 -14.25 5.22
N ASP A 184 -0.43 -15.12 5.82
CA ASP A 184 0.20 -16.24 5.12
C ASP A 184 -0.76 -17.43 5.13
N SER A 185 -1.42 -17.67 4.00
CA SER A 185 -2.40 -18.76 3.84
C SER A 185 -1.77 -20.15 3.99
N ASN A 186 -0.49 -20.31 3.65
CA ASN A 186 0.20 -21.59 3.77
C ASN A 186 0.51 -21.91 5.23
N LYS A 187 0.84 -20.88 6.02
CA LYS A 187 1.10 -21.01 7.47
C LYS A 187 -0.14 -20.82 8.34
N GLY A 188 -1.27 -20.40 7.76
CA GLY A 188 -2.52 -20.14 8.47
C GLY A 188 -2.41 -19.03 9.53
N LYS A 189 -1.54 -18.02 9.34
CA LYS A 189 -1.30 -17.00 10.36
C LYS A 189 -0.94 -15.63 9.78
N MET A 190 -1.21 -14.58 10.55
CA MET A 190 -0.69 -13.24 10.27
C MET A 190 0.83 -13.21 10.42
N VAL A 191 1.51 -12.64 9.45
CA VAL A 191 2.94 -12.35 9.45
C VAL A 191 3.10 -10.84 9.59
N ASN A 192 3.89 -10.43 10.58
CA ASN A 192 4.31 -9.03 10.69
C ASN A 192 5.42 -8.79 9.66
N ASP A 193 5.14 -7.94 8.69
CA ASP A 193 6.03 -7.62 7.59
C ASP A 193 5.88 -6.14 7.28
N PHE A 194 6.61 -5.34 8.05
CA PHE A 194 6.49 -3.90 8.01
C PHE A 194 6.71 -3.38 6.59
N THR A 195 5.65 -2.84 6.01
CA THR A 195 5.60 -2.48 4.59
C THR A 195 5.53 -0.96 4.45
N PRO A 196 6.66 -0.25 4.35
CA PRO A 196 6.71 1.22 4.45
C PRO A 196 5.94 1.94 3.35
N VAL A 197 5.69 1.28 2.21
CA VAL A 197 5.08 1.87 1.01
C VAL A 197 3.62 2.26 1.19
N TYR A 198 2.94 1.85 2.27
CA TYR A 198 1.55 2.23 2.56
C TYR A 198 1.42 3.54 3.37
N PHE A 199 2.45 4.38 3.35
CA PHE A 199 2.43 5.72 3.93
C PHE A 199 2.90 6.73 2.89
N ASP A 200 2.08 7.74 2.60
CA ASP A 200 2.29 8.71 1.51
C ASP A 200 2.56 8.03 0.16
N THR A 201 1.83 6.93 -0.11
CA THR A 201 1.91 6.20 -1.38
C THR A 201 1.44 7.09 -2.54
N ASP A 202 2.09 6.95 -3.68
CA ASP A 202 1.60 7.53 -4.95
C ASP A 202 0.14 7.09 -5.21
N PRO A 203 -0.79 8.03 -5.45
CA PRO A 203 -2.19 7.73 -5.76
C PRO A 203 -2.39 6.70 -6.87
N ASP A 204 -1.56 6.69 -7.91
CA ASP A 204 -1.67 5.74 -9.03
C ASP A 204 -1.51 4.28 -8.54
N TYR A 205 -0.55 4.06 -7.64
CA TYR A 205 -0.35 2.75 -7.02
C TYR A 205 -1.40 2.45 -5.96
N PHE A 206 -1.73 3.43 -5.12
CA PHE A 206 -2.65 3.24 -4.02
C PHE A 206 -4.04 2.85 -4.54
N PHE A 207 -4.55 3.58 -5.55
CA PHE A 207 -5.88 3.36 -6.10
C PHE A 207 -5.98 2.20 -7.09
N ALA A 208 -4.86 1.63 -7.55
CA ALA A 208 -4.87 0.34 -8.23
C ALA A 208 -5.29 -0.82 -7.29
N LYS A 209 -5.11 -0.62 -5.97
CA LYS A 209 -5.39 -1.60 -4.92
C LYS A 209 -6.54 -1.21 -3.98
N HIS A 210 -6.86 0.08 -3.89
CA HIS A 210 -7.92 0.65 -3.05
C HIS A 210 -8.92 1.44 -3.88
N PHE A 211 -10.22 1.28 -3.65
CA PHE A 211 -11.23 2.10 -4.30
C PHE A 211 -12.20 2.68 -3.29
N PRO A 212 -12.23 4.00 -3.06
CA PRO A 212 -13.11 4.60 -2.06
C PRO A 212 -14.58 4.41 -2.45
N ASP A 213 -15.44 4.19 -1.47
CA ASP A 213 -16.88 4.03 -1.72
C ASP A 213 -17.51 5.29 -2.33
N SER A 214 -16.92 6.46 -2.04
CA SER A 214 -17.29 7.74 -2.66
C SER A 214 -16.99 7.80 -4.16
N GLY A 215 -16.16 6.89 -4.68
CA GLY A 215 -15.65 6.90 -6.05
C GLY A 215 -14.77 8.11 -6.39
N SER A 216 -14.28 8.84 -5.39
CA SER A 216 -13.48 10.05 -5.58
C SER A 216 -12.39 10.23 -4.52
N TYR A 217 -11.33 10.94 -4.90
CA TYR A 217 -10.24 11.37 -4.03
C TYR A 217 -9.95 12.85 -4.25
N LEU A 218 -10.06 13.66 -3.19
CA LEU A 218 -9.87 15.11 -3.23
C LEU A 218 -10.67 15.81 -4.36
N GLY A 219 -11.91 15.36 -4.58
CA GLY A 219 -12.80 15.89 -5.61
C GLY A 219 -12.58 15.29 -7.01
N ASN A 220 -11.50 14.55 -7.24
CA ASN A 220 -11.26 13.87 -8.52
C ASN A 220 -11.96 12.52 -8.55
N LYS A 221 -12.76 12.27 -9.59
CA LYS A 221 -13.43 10.98 -9.79
C LYS A 221 -12.42 9.91 -10.20
N LEU A 222 -12.48 8.77 -9.53
CA LEU A 222 -11.68 7.58 -9.87
C LEU A 222 -12.48 6.67 -10.81
N SER A 223 -11.80 6.03 -11.76
CA SER A 223 -12.43 5.06 -12.66
C SER A 223 -12.68 3.74 -11.93
N LYS A 224 -13.95 3.45 -11.64
CA LYS A 224 -14.34 2.13 -11.12
C LYS A 224 -14.00 1.02 -12.10
N GLU A 225 -14.07 1.29 -13.40
CA GLU A 225 -13.76 0.32 -14.44
C GLU A 225 -12.26 -0.02 -14.43
N ASP A 226 -11.39 0.98 -14.34
CA ASP A 226 -9.94 0.76 -14.27
C ASP A 226 -9.58 0.02 -12.97
N PHE A 227 -10.26 0.35 -11.86
CA PHE A 227 -10.09 -0.42 -10.64
C PHE A 227 -10.55 -1.87 -10.80
N LEU A 228 -11.70 -2.17 -11.41
CA LEU A 228 -12.17 -3.55 -11.52
C LEU A 228 -11.38 -4.37 -12.55
N ASN A 229 -11.00 -3.77 -13.66
CA ASN A 229 -10.38 -4.45 -14.80
C ASN A 229 -8.85 -4.36 -14.79
N GLY A 230 -8.25 -3.42 -14.05
CA GLY A 230 -6.81 -3.25 -13.96
C GLY A 230 -6.11 -4.44 -13.30
N PRO A 231 -4.80 -4.63 -13.57
CA PRO A 231 -4.06 -5.77 -13.06
C PRO A 231 -3.98 -5.80 -11.54
N LEU A 232 -3.64 -6.98 -10.98
CA LEU A 232 -3.35 -7.11 -9.55
C LEU A 232 -1.89 -6.72 -9.31
N ILE A 233 -1.67 -5.65 -8.54
CA ILE A 233 -0.34 -5.09 -8.28
C ILE A 233 0.16 -5.51 -6.89
N TYR A 234 1.37 -6.06 -6.80
CA TYR A 234 1.97 -6.49 -5.53
C TYR A 234 2.82 -5.37 -4.87
N ASN A 235 3.10 -5.51 -3.56
CA ASN A 235 3.86 -4.51 -2.80
C ASN A 235 5.20 -4.19 -3.46
N LYS A 236 5.88 -5.23 -4.01
CA LYS A 236 7.17 -5.07 -4.67
C LYS A 236 7.14 -4.11 -5.86
N THR A 237 6.02 -4.04 -6.56
CA THR A 237 5.84 -3.09 -7.66
C THR A 237 5.83 -1.65 -7.18
N ILE A 238 5.27 -1.40 -5.99
CA ILE A 238 5.25 -0.07 -5.39
C ILE A 238 6.65 0.26 -4.82
N GLU A 239 7.29 -0.71 -4.17
CA GLU A 239 8.63 -0.56 -3.57
C GLU A 239 9.70 -0.18 -4.59
N GLU A 240 9.69 -0.84 -5.76
CA GLU A 240 10.69 -0.66 -6.82
C GLU A 240 10.20 0.28 -7.94
N ASP A 241 9.03 0.92 -7.76
CA ASP A 241 8.41 1.81 -8.74
C ASP A 241 8.25 1.16 -10.14
N TYR A 242 7.92 -0.14 -10.20
CA TYR A 242 7.70 -0.81 -11.48
C TYR A 242 6.41 -0.30 -12.13
N LYS A 243 6.50 0.58 -13.15
CA LYS A 243 5.30 1.07 -13.86
C LYS A 243 4.97 0.14 -15.01
N VAL A 244 3.91 -0.64 -14.84
CA VAL A 244 3.33 -1.46 -15.91
C VAL A 244 2.76 -0.54 -16.99
N LYS A 245 3.29 -0.65 -18.21
CA LYS A 245 2.90 0.14 -19.40
C LYS A 245 2.13 -0.66 -20.43
N SER A 246 2.27 -1.98 -20.41
CA SER A 246 1.47 -2.86 -21.26
C SER A 246 1.43 -4.26 -20.62
N PRO A 247 0.30 -4.97 -20.70
CA PRO A 247 -1.02 -4.49 -21.15
C PRO A 247 -1.63 -3.41 -20.24
N ASP A 248 -2.50 -2.56 -20.80
CA ASP A 248 -3.19 -1.49 -20.04
C ASP A 248 -4.31 -2.05 -19.14
N SER A 249 -4.92 -3.17 -19.55
CA SER A 249 -5.92 -3.89 -18.77
C SER A 249 -5.30 -5.06 -18.04
N GLY A 250 -5.84 -5.38 -16.86
CA GLY A 250 -5.56 -6.62 -16.15
C GLY A 250 -6.19 -7.84 -16.81
N ILE A 251 -7.14 -7.65 -17.72
CA ILE A 251 -7.81 -8.70 -18.49
C ILE A 251 -7.19 -8.75 -19.89
N ILE A 252 -6.71 -9.93 -20.28
CA ILE A 252 -6.09 -10.18 -21.58
C ILE A 252 -6.92 -11.24 -22.32
N ASP A 253 -7.55 -10.83 -23.41
CA ASP A 253 -8.16 -11.77 -24.34
C ASP A 253 -7.08 -12.38 -25.25
N ALA A 254 -6.97 -13.71 -25.29
CA ALA A 254 -5.96 -14.37 -26.12
C ALA A 254 -6.42 -15.72 -26.70
N LYS A 255 -5.91 -16.04 -27.89
CA LYS A 255 -5.98 -17.35 -28.55
C LYS A 255 -4.61 -18.02 -28.54
N PHE A 256 -4.58 -19.35 -28.61
CA PHE A 256 -3.30 -20.06 -28.65
C PHE A 256 -2.44 -19.61 -29.84
N GLY A 257 -1.18 -19.30 -29.57
CA GLY A 257 -0.24 -18.74 -30.54
C GLY A 257 -0.10 -17.21 -30.49
N ASP A 258 -1.03 -16.51 -29.84
CA ASP A 258 -0.95 -15.05 -29.69
C ASP A 258 0.29 -14.64 -28.89
N LYS A 259 0.95 -13.57 -29.32
CA LYS A 259 2.10 -12.98 -28.62
C LYS A 259 1.64 -11.78 -27.80
N ILE A 260 1.54 -11.96 -26.50
CA ILE A 260 1.16 -10.92 -25.55
C ILE A 260 2.40 -10.09 -25.25
N THR A 261 2.33 -8.78 -25.50
CA THR A 261 3.45 -7.85 -25.23
C THR A 261 3.30 -7.26 -23.82
N PHE A 262 4.41 -7.25 -23.09
CA PHE A 262 4.54 -6.61 -21.80
C PHE A 262 5.60 -5.51 -21.89
N GLU A 263 5.34 -4.37 -21.29
CA GLU A 263 6.31 -3.29 -21.12
C GLU A 263 6.25 -2.80 -19.67
N ILE A 264 7.38 -2.86 -18.95
CA ILE A 264 7.45 -2.49 -17.53
C ILE A 264 8.63 -1.55 -17.32
N LYS A 265 8.37 -0.32 -16.83
CA LYS A 265 9.43 0.64 -16.46
C LYS A 265 10.16 0.21 -15.20
N ASN A 266 11.40 0.68 -15.08
CA ASN A 266 12.31 0.41 -13.97
C ASN A 266 12.68 -1.06 -13.83
N VAL A 267 12.43 -1.87 -14.86
CA VAL A 267 12.94 -3.24 -15.01
C VAL A 267 14.01 -3.22 -16.11
N SER A 268 15.10 -3.96 -15.89
CA SER A 268 16.25 -4.02 -16.79
C SER A 268 16.52 -5.44 -17.28
N LYS A 269 17.42 -5.60 -18.26
CA LYS A 269 17.90 -6.92 -18.70
C LYS A 269 18.77 -7.64 -17.67
N SER A 270 19.35 -6.91 -16.72
CA SER A 270 20.08 -7.52 -15.60
C SER A 270 19.18 -8.20 -14.59
N ASP A 271 17.89 -7.84 -14.55
CA ASP A 271 16.93 -8.47 -13.66
C ASP A 271 16.49 -9.85 -14.17
N GLN A 272 16.26 -10.78 -13.25
CA GLN A 272 15.70 -12.08 -13.60
C GLN A 272 14.18 -11.97 -13.77
N VAL A 273 13.72 -11.84 -15.01
CA VAL A 273 12.28 -11.77 -15.33
C VAL A 273 11.74 -13.12 -15.80
N PHE A 274 10.66 -13.59 -15.17
CA PHE A 274 10.01 -14.85 -15.52
C PHE A 274 8.52 -14.84 -15.16
N TYR A 275 7.78 -15.84 -15.62
CA TYR A 275 6.42 -16.14 -15.19
C TYR A 275 6.32 -17.62 -14.77
N LEU A 276 5.23 -18.01 -14.11
CA LEU A 276 4.96 -19.42 -13.81
C LEU A 276 3.99 -20.01 -14.82
N ASN A 277 4.30 -21.21 -15.32
CA ASN A 277 3.34 -21.99 -16.11
C ASN A 277 2.27 -22.63 -15.20
N LYS A 278 1.27 -23.29 -15.79
CA LYS A 278 0.17 -23.96 -15.06
C LYS A 278 0.60 -25.09 -14.13
N LYS A 279 1.86 -25.54 -14.23
CA LYS A 279 2.48 -26.52 -13.32
C LYS A 279 3.34 -25.85 -12.23
N ASN A 280 3.23 -24.53 -12.07
CA ASN A 280 4.03 -23.70 -11.17
C ASN A 280 5.55 -23.75 -11.45
N GLN A 281 5.95 -24.03 -12.70
CA GLN A 281 7.36 -24.02 -13.08
C GLN A 281 7.74 -22.66 -13.68
N PRO A 282 8.91 -22.11 -13.32
CA PRO A 282 9.37 -20.83 -13.85
C PRO A 282 9.72 -20.95 -15.34
N VAL A 283 9.23 -20.00 -16.13
CA VAL A 283 9.52 -19.84 -17.55
C VAL A 283 10.19 -18.49 -17.73
N LYS A 284 11.48 -18.52 -18.09
CA LYS A 284 12.28 -17.31 -18.31
C LYS A 284 11.77 -16.56 -19.54
N ILE A 285 11.75 -15.24 -19.43
CA ILE A 285 11.48 -14.36 -20.58
C ILE A 285 12.65 -14.44 -21.56
N GLN A 286 12.34 -14.55 -22.85
CA GLN A 286 13.31 -14.56 -23.94
C GLN A 286 13.18 -13.30 -24.80
N ASN A 287 14.28 -12.90 -25.45
CA ASN A 287 14.31 -11.81 -26.45
C ASN A 287 13.76 -10.46 -25.95
N SER A 288 13.95 -10.14 -24.67
CA SER A 288 13.56 -8.85 -24.12
C SER A 288 14.37 -7.69 -24.74
N LYS A 289 13.77 -6.50 -24.75
CA LYS A 289 14.36 -5.27 -25.30
C LYS A 289 14.24 -4.16 -24.28
N GLU A 290 15.33 -3.43 -24.05
CA GLU A 290 15.25 -2.22 -23.24
C GLU A 290 14.83 -1.04 -24.11
N LYS A 291 13.94 -0.21 -23.58
CA LYS A 291 13.34 0.91 -24.30
C LYS A 291 13.09 2.05 -23.32
N ARG A 292 13.89 3.12 -23.38
CA ARG A 292 13.65 4.35 -22.58
C ARG A 292 13.42 4.07 -21.07
N GLY A 293 14.21 3.17 -20.48
CA GLY A 293 14.09 2.79 -19.06
C GLY A 293 12.97 1.78 -18.75
N SER A 294 12.38 1.14 -19.76
CA SER A 294 11.50 -0.03 -19.60
C SER A 294 12.11 -1.29 -20.22
N LEU A 295 11.67 -2.45 -19.71
CA LEU A 295 11.87 -3.74 -20.34
C LEU A 295 10.60 -4.13 -21.08
N GLU A 296 10.72 -4.29 -22.40
CA GLU A 296 9.69 -4.81 -23.28
C GLU A 296 9.97 -6.29 -23.58
N PHE A 297 8.97 -7.15 -23.48
CA PHE A 297 9.08 -8.57 -23.81
C PHE A 297 7.75 -9.17 -24.23
N GLN A 298 7.79 -10.37 -24.80
CA GLN A 298 6.58 -11.09 -25.24
C GLN A 298 6.45 -12.45 -24.57
N ILE A 299 5.21 -12.82 -24.26
CA ILE A 299 4.83 -14.16 -23.83
C ILE A 299 3.87 -14.73 -24.87
N THR A 300 4.22 -15.86 -25.48
CA THR A 300 3.32 -16.58 -26.38
C THR A 300 2.29 -17.35 -25.56
N TYR A 301 1.00 -17.06 -25.76
CA TYR A 301 -0.07 -17.79 -25.10
C TYR A 301 -0.19 -19.21 -25.66
N ASP A 302 0.02 -20.22 -24.81
CA ASP A 302 0.00 -21.63 -25.18
C ASP A 302 -0.77 -22.48 -24.15
N LYS A 303 -0.83 -23.79 -24.38
CA LYS A 303 -1.51 -24.75 -23.49
C LYS A 303 -0.87 -24.88 -22.10
N ASN A 304 0.30 -24.29 -21.87
CA ASN A 304 1.03 -24.35 -20.59
C ASN A 304 0.76 -23.12 -19.72
N ILE A 305 0.14 -22.07 -20.25
CA ILE A 305 -0.30 -20.91 -19.46
C ILE A 305 -1.67 -21.20 -18.84
N GLY A 306 -1.84 -20.85 -17.56
CA GLY A 306 -3.12 -20.99 -16.85
C GLY A 306 -4.03 -19.77 -17.04
N ASP A 307 -5.04 -19.66 -16.20
CA ASP A 307 -6.01 -18.54 -16.25
C ASP A 307 -5.39 -17.18 -15.86
N TYR A 308 -4.18 -17.19 -15.32
CA TYR A 308 -3.46 -15.99 -14.91
C TYR A 308 -2.00 -16.04 -15.37
N ILE A 309 -1.48 -14.88 -15.77
CA ILE A 309 -0.05 -14.65 -15.95
C ILE A 309 0.42 -13.76 -14.81
N THR A 310 1.34 -14.26 -14.00
CA THR A 310 2.02 -13.46 -12.97
C THR A 310 3.46 -13.24 -13.38
N ILE A 311 3.87 -11.98 -13.46
CA ILE A 311 5.24 -11.60 -13.76
C ILE A 311 6.03 -11.51 -12.45
N TYR A 312 7.20 -12.13 -12.47
CA TYR A 312 8.17 -12.11 -11.39
C TYR A 312 9.42 -11.36 -11.85
N VAL A 313 9.99 -10.58 -10.95
CA VAL A 313 11.29 -9.92 -11.10
C VAL A 313 12.15 -10.35 -9.91
N ASN A 314 13.30 -10.93 -10.20
CA ASN A 314 14.22 -11.52 -9.24
C ASN A 314 13.55 -12.63 -8.41
N THR A 315 13.10 -12.35 -7.19
CA THR A 315 12.45 -13.34 -6.31
C THR A 315 11.00 -12.98 -5.97
N SER A 316 10.47 -11.92 -6.58
CA SER A 316 9.21 -11.32 -6.15
C SER A 316 8.21 -11.26 -7.29
N SER A 317 6.95 -11.60 -7.01
CA SER A 317 5.82 -11.30 -7.89
C SER A 317 5.59 -9.80 -7.91
N ILE A 318 5.42 -9.23 -9.11
CA ILE A 318 5.25 -7.77 -9.27
C ILE A 318 3.83 -7.43 -9.79
N VAL A 319 3.30 -8.21 -10.71
CA VAL A 319 1.95 -7.97 -11.26
C VAL A 319 1.32 -9.25 -11.78
N SER A 320 -0.01 -9.36 -11.68
CA SER A 320 -0.78 -10.43 -12.30
C SER A 320 -1.88 -9.92 -13.23
N PHE A 321 -2.11 -10.69 -14.28
CA PHE A 321 -3.15 -10.48 -15.29
C PHE A 321 -3.99 -11.75 -15.41
N LYS A 322 -5.26 -11.58 -15.78
CA LYS A 322 -6.21 -12.65 -16.05
C LYS A 322 -6.31 -12.87 -17.55
N ILE A 323 -6.22 -14.12 -17.98
CA ILE A 323 -6.43 -14.52 -19.37
C ILE A 323 -7.89 -14.93 -19.57
N ILE A 324 -8.51 -14.38 -20.61
CA ILE A 324 -9.79 -14.85 -21.13
C ILE A 324 -9.51 -15.52 -22.46
N LYS A 325 -9.68 -16.85 -22.49
CA LYS A 325 -9.48 -17.62 -23.71
C LYS A 325 -10.59 -17.29 -24.71
N LYS A 326 -10.19 -16.83 -25.90
CA LYS A 326 -11.08 -16.61 -27.05
C LYS A 326 -11.29 -17.84 -27.91
#